data_AF-A0A259PKN1-F1
#
_entry.id   AF-A0A259PKN1-F1
#
_cell.length_a   1.000
_cell.length_b   1.000
_cell.length_c   1.000
_cell.angle_alpha   90.00
_cell.angle_beta   90.00
_cell.angle_gamma   90.00
#
_symmetry.space_group_name_H-M   'P 1'
#
loop_
_entity.id
_entity.type
_entity.pdbx_description
1 polymer ?
#
loop_
_entity_poly.entity_id
_entity_poly.type
_entity_poly.pdbx_seq_one_letter_code
_entity_poly.pdbx_strand_id
1 'polypeptide(L)'
;MNEFIVQFFENRAKAVLCECHARANDLHHFKQVLYRLNQGEDLSHELPQLKKLDKKAAIAAVKTLIKRCEADMSAYWLLPNSPKVKVEVKHTYPAIELVPRFTVNHSFTTPAGKLDIRVLTQGNYISVQANTKDIAKPKLEEAIRSIERQITLLQVAQ
;
A
#
# COMPACT_ATOMS: atom_id res chain seq x y z
N MET A 1 -6.92 17.64 14.27
CA MET A 1 -5.71 16.80 14.06
C MET A 1 -4.60 17.73 13.61
N ASN A 2 -3.35 17.50 14.02
CA ASN A 2 -2.24 18.39 13.66
C ASN A 2 -2.04 18.41 12.12
N GLU A 3 -1.97 19.61 11.54
CA GLU A 3 -1.83 19.83 10.09
C GLU A 3 -0.54 19.21 9.51
N PHE A 4 0.56 19.25 10.24
CA PHE A 4 1.82 18.61 9.83
C PHE A 4 1.66 17.11 9.61
N ILE A 5 1.00 16.41 10.54
CA ILE A 5 0.76 14.97 10.45
C ILE A 5 -0.14 14.66 9.25
N VAL A 6 -1.21 15.43 9.07
CA VAL A 6 -2.12 15.28 7.92
C VAL A 6 -1.37 15.44 6.61
N GLN A 7 -0.64 16.54 6.46
CA GLN A 7 0.08 16.86 5.24
C GLN A 7 1.14 15.80 4.90
N PHE A 8 1.84 15.28 5.91
CA PHE A 8 2.80 14.19 5.73
C PHE A 8 2.13 12.96 5.11
N PHE A 9 1.02 12.50 5.71
CA PHE A 9 0.33 11.31 5.23
C PHE A 9 -0.38 11.51 3.90
N GLU A 10 -0.91 12.70 3.62
CA GLU A 10 -1.48 13.02 2.31
C GLU A 10 -0.42 13.03 1.21
N ASN A 11 0.72 13.69 1.44
CA ASN A 11 1.82 13.74 0.46
C ASN A 11 2.39 12.34 0.21
N ARG A 12 2.57 11.56 1.29
CA ARG A 12 3.00 10.17 1.17
C ARG A 12 1.98 9.34 0.39
N ALA A 13 0.70 9.46 0.71
CA ALA A 13 -0.36 8.72 0.02
C ALA A 13 -0.40 9.05 -1.48
N LYS A 14 -0.21 10.32 -1.87
CA LYS A 14 -0.10 10.70 -3.29
C LYS A 14 1.06 9.98 -3.99
N ALA A 15 2.24 9.97 -3.38
CA ALA A 15 3.40 9.28 -3.94
C ALA A 15 3.18 7.76 -4.05
N VAL A 16 2.65 7.14 -2.99
CA VAL A 16 2.38 5.69 -2.96
C VAL A 16 1.28 5.30 -3.95
N LEU A 17 0.25 6.13 -4.14
CA LEU A 17 -0.80 5.86 -5.12
C LEU A 17 -0.26 5.78 -6.55
N CYS A 18 0.72 6.61 -6.91
CA CYS A 18 1.36 6.51 -8.23
C CYS A 18 2.00 5.13 -8.44
N GLU A 19 2.76 4.64 -7.45
CA GLU A 19 3.38 3.31 -7.48
C GLU A 19 2.33 2.19 -7.50
N CYS A 20 1.27 2.33 -6.71
CA CYS A 20 0.16 1.38 -6.68
C CYS A 20 -0.59 1.32 -8.02
N HIS A 21 -0.81 2.46 -8.69
CA HIS A 21 -1.48 2.49 -9.98
C HIS A 21 -0.63 1.83 -11.06
N ALA A 22 0.68 2.10 -11.10
CA ALA A 22 1.60 1.41 -12.00
C ALA A 22 1.55 -0.11 -11.77
N ARG A 23 1.62 -0.55 -10.50
CA ARG A 23 1.59 -1.97 -10.15
C ARG A 23 0.22 -2.62 -10.40
N ALA A 24 -0.87 -1.88 -10.32
CA ALA A 24 -2.21 -2.36 -10.66
C ALA A 24 -2.35 -2.65 -12.16
N ASN A 25 -1.69 -1.86 -13.02
CA ASN A 25 -1.64 -2.13 -14.45
C ASN A 25 -0.92 -3.46 -14.74
N ASP A 26 0.25 -3.68 -14.11
CA ASP A 26 0.97 -4.95 -14.22
C ASP A 26 0.11 -6.14 -13.75
N LEU A 27 -0.60 -5.96 -12.62
CA LEU A 27 -1.51 -6.97 -12.09
C LEU A 27 -2.62 -7.31 -13.08
N HIS A 28 -3.23 -6.30 -13.71
CA HIS A 28 -4.27 -6.52 -14.72
C HIS A 28 -3.72 -7.27 -15.94
N HIS A 29 -2.54 -6.87 -16.43
CA HIS A 29 -1.85 -7.55 -17.50
C HIS A 29 -1.59 -9.03 -17.16
N PHE A 30 -1.01 -9.33 -16.00
CA PHE A 30 -0.74 -10.71 -15.59
C PHE A 30 -2.01 -11.54 -15.37
N LYS A 31 -3.11 -10.94 -14.89
CA LYS A 31 -4.42 -11.61 -14.81
C LYS A 31 -4.94 -11.98 -16.19
N GLN A 32 -4.82 -11.08 -17.17
CA GLN A 32 -5.20 -11.35 -18.55
C GLN A 32 -4.33 -12.46 -19.18
N VAL A 33 -3.01 -12.40 -18.99
CA VAL A 33 -2.07 -13.44 -19.43
C VAL A 33 -2.44 -14.79 -18.81
N LEU A 34 -2.71 -14.84 -17.51
CA LEU A 34 -3.13 -16.06 -16.83
C LEU A 34 -4.43 -16.63 -17.41
N TYR A 35 -5.41 -15.76 -17.70
CA TYR A 35 -6.67 -16.17 -18.33
C TYR A 35 -6.42 -16.82 -19.69
N ARG A 36 -5.65 -16.17 -20.57
CA ARG A 36 -5.29 -16.66 -21.92
C ARG A 36 -4.54 -18.00 -21.87
N LEU A 37 -3.54 -18.13 -20.99
CA LEU A 37 -2.81 -19.39 -20.78
C LEU A 37 -3.74 -20.52 -20.31
N ASN A 38 -4.73 -20.24 -19.46
CA ASN A 38 -5.70 -21.24 -19.01
C ASN A 38 -6.64 -21.69 -20.14
N GLN A 39 -6.96 -20.81 -21.09
CA GLN A 39 -7.71 -21.17 -22.31
C GLN A 39 -6.87 -21.97 -23.32
N GLY A 40 -5.55 -22.12 -23.08
CA GLY A 40 -4.66 -22.90 -23.93
C GLY A 40 -4.02 -22.11 -25.06
N GLU A 41 -4.09 -20.78 -25.02
CA GLU A 41 -3.39 -19.92 -25.96
C GLU A 41 -1.87 -19.98 -25.74
N ASP A 42 -1.10 -20.04 -26.84
CA ASP A 42 0.35 -19.94 -26.80
C ASP A 42 0.80 -18.48 -26.92
N LEU A 43 1.31 -17.95 -25.81
CA LEU A 43 1.79 -16.57 -25.72
C LEU A 43 3.31 -16.46 -25.93
N SER A 44 4.00 -17.52 -26.34
CA SER A 44 5.47 -17.54 -26.48
C SER A 44 6.01 -16.53 -27.49
N HIS A 45 5.19 -16.10 -28.45
CA HIS A 45 5.50 -15.06 -29.43
C HIS A 45 5.41 -13.64 -28.84
N GLU A 46 4.39 -13.37 -28.01
CA GLU A 46 4.18 -12.07 -27.36
C GLU A 46 5.06 -11.89 -26.12
N LEU A 47 5.28 -12.99 -25.39
CA LEU A 47 6.05 -13.07 -24.16
C LEU A 47 7.18 -14.07 -24.34
N PRO A 48 8.32 -13.66 -24.93
CA PRO A 48 9.47 -14.55 -25.17
C PRO A 48 9.99 -15.24 -23.90
N GLN A 49 9.71 -14.65 -22.74
CA GLN A 49 10.03 -15.18 -21.41
C GLN A 49 9.34 -16.52 -21.12
N LEU A 50 8.17 -16.76 -21.74
CA LEU A 50 7.41 -18.00 -21.60
C LEU A 50 7.88 -19.11 -22.54
N LYS A 51 8.66 -18.77 -23.59
CA LYS A 51 9.08 -19.72 -24.64
C LYS A 51 9.90 -20.91 -24.10
N LYS A 52 10.55 -20.75 -22.95
CA LYS A 52 11.38 -21.79 -22.31
C LYS A 52 10.62 -22.59 -21.24
N LEU A 53 9.36 -22.26 -20.98
CA LEU A 53 8.56 -22.87 -19.91
C LEU A 53 7.49 -23.77 -20.52
N ASP A 54 7.27 -24.93 -19.92
CA ASP A 54 6.05 -25.68 -20.19
C ASP A 54 4.81 -24.92 -19.69
N LYS A 55 3.62 -25.30 -20.15
CA LYS A 55 2.35 -24.62 -19.80
C LYS A 55 2.14 -24.53 -18.28
N LYS A 56 2.51 -25.56 -17.52
CA LYS A 56 2.30 -25.60 -16.07
C LYS A 56 3.24 -24.64 -15.36
N ALA A 57 4.51 -24.62 -15.77
CA ALA A 57 5.53 -23.71 -15.28
C ALA A 57 5.20 -22.24 -15.62
N ALA A 58 4.72 -21.97 -16.84
CA ALA A 58 4.26 -20.64 -17.26
C ALA A 58 3.11 -20.13 -16.36
N ILE A 59 2.07 -20.96 -16.15
CA ILE A 59 0.95 -20.62 -15.26
C ILE A 59 1.44 -20.36 -13.82
N ALA A 60 2.36 -21.17 -13.30
CA ALA A 60 2.89 -20.99 -11.96
C ALA A 60 3.72 -19.70 -11.83
N ALA A 61 4.52 -19.36 -12.84
CA ALA A 61 5.29 -18.13 -12.89
C ALA A 61 4.37 -16.90 -12.88
N VAL A 62 3.34 -16.89 -13.74
CA VAL A 62 2.38 -15.77 -13.80
C VAL A 62 1.60 -15.61 -12.49
N LYS A 63 1.16 -16.72 -11.86
CA LYS A 63 0.53 -16.66 -10.52
C LYS A 63 1.47 -16.07 -9.46
N THR A 64 2.76 -16.34 -9.55
CA THR A 64 3.76 -15.76 -8.64
C THR A 64 3.90 -14.25 -8.86
N LEU A 65 3.91 -13.81 -10.13
CA LEU A 65 3.93 -12.38 -10.47
C LEU A 65 2.68 -11.64 -9.98
N ILE A 66 1.50 -12.24 -10.11
CA ILE A 66 0.24 -11.70 -9.58
C ILE A 66 0.35 -11.50 -8.06
N LYS A 67 0.76 -12.53 -7.32
CA LYS A 67 0.94 -12.44 -5.86
C LYS A 67 1.97 -11.37 -5.47
N ARG A 68 3.06 -11.27 -6.24
CA ARG A 68 4.08 -10.24 -6.03
C ARG A 68 3.51 -8.84 -6.22
N CYS A 69 2.68 -8.61 -7.24
CA CYS A 69 2.06 -7.30 -7.45
C CYS A 69 1.16 -6.90 -6.27
N GLU A 70 0.37 -7.85 -5.75
CA GLU A 70 -0.49 -7.61 -4.57
C GLU A 70 0.33 -7.31 -3.30
N ALA A 71 1.45 -8.03 -3.12
CA ALA A 71 2.38 -7.81 -2.03
C ALA A 71 3.10 -6.45 -2.14
N ASP A 72 3.60 -6.11 -3.33
CA ASP A 72 4.30 -4.86 -3.63
C ASP A 72 3.40 -3.65 -3.33
N MET A 73 2.14 -3.68 -3.79
CA MET A 73 1.17 -2.61 -3.49
C MET A 73 0.96 -2.41 -2.00
N SER A 74 1.03 -3.47 -1.19
CA SER A 74 0.93 -3.36 0.27
C SER A 74 2.24 -2.85 0.87
N ALA A 75 3.38 -3.28 0.33
CA ALA A 75 4.71 -2.88 0.78
C ALA A 75 4.99 -1.38 0.59
N TYR A 76 4.46 -0.76 -0.46
CA TYR A 76 4.65 0.68 -0.71
C TYR A 76 4.12 1.58 0.42
N TRP A 77 3.12 1.12 1.17
CA TRP A 77 2.55 1.86 2.30
C TRP A 77 3.38 1.78 3.59
N LEU A 78 4.34 0.85 3.68
CA LEU A 78 5.23 0.72 4.82
C LEU A 78 6.06 1.99 4.99
N LEU A 79 6.39 2.37 6.22
CA LEU A 79 7.28 3.50 6.49
C LEU A 79 8.73 3.00 6.58
N PRO A 80 9.60 3.29 5.60
CA PRO A 80 10.99 2.87 5.64
C PRO A 80 11.65 3.39 6.91
N ASN A 81 12.59 2.64 7.50
CA ASN A 81 13.33 3.06 8.69
C ASN A 81 12.47 3.30 9.95
N SER A 82 11.22 2.83 9.98
CA SER A 82 10.36 2.82 11.19
C SER A 82 9.81 1.44 11.50
N PRO A 83 10.65 0.46 11.89
CA PRO A 83 10.19 -0.89 12.24
C PRO A 83 9.24 -0.90 13.46
N LYS A 84 9.22 0.20 14.24
CA LYS A 84 8.34 0.37 15.40
C LYS A 84 6.92 0.81 15.03
N VAL A 85 6.70 1.31 13.81
CA VAL A 85 5.37 1.70 13.35
C VAL A 85 4.74 0.51 12.65
N LYS A 86 3.72 -0.07 13.26
CA LYS A 86 2.97 -1.17 12.64
C LYS A 86 2.09 -0.58 11.54
N VAL A 87 2.15 -1.15 10.34
CA VAL A 87 1.33 -0.73 9.20
C VAL A 87 0.42 -1.88 8.78
N GLU A 88 -0.87 -1.63 8.76
CA GLU A 88 -1.87 -2.58 8.25
C GLU A 88 -2.49 -2.00 6.98
N VAL A 89 -2.38 -2.75 5.88
CA VAL A 89 -2.88 -2.34 4.57
C VAL A 89 -4.03 -3.26 4.17
N LYS A 90 -5.15 -2.67 3.79
CA LYS A 90 -6.23 -3.35 3.08
C LYS A 90 -6.47 -2.63 1.77
N HIS A 91 -6.63 -3.39 0.69
CA HIS A 91 -7.00 -2.82 -0.59
C HIS A 91 -8.16 -3.61 -1.21
N THR A 92 -8.96 -2.92 -2.01
CA THR A 92 -10.10 -3.51 -2.71
C THR A 92 -10.13 -3.01 -4.13
N TYR A 93 -10.68 -3.83 -5.04
CA TYR A 93 -10.94 -3.49 -6.42
C TYR A 93 -12.46 -3.46 -6.63
N PRO A 94 -13.11 -2.29 -6.48
CA PRO A 94 -14.51 -2.16 -6.84
C PRO A 94 -14.71 -2.50 -8.32
N ALA A 95 -15.76 -3.25 -8.65
CA ALA A 95 -15.96 -3.79 -10.00
C ALA A 95 -16.07 -2.73 -11.11
N ILE A 96 -16.43 -1.50 -10.75
CA ILE A 96 -16.64 -0.37 -11.67
C ILE A 96 -15.50 0.65 -11.65
N GLU A 97 -14.42 0.38 -10.91
CA GLU A 97 -13.28 1.28 -10.78
C GLU A 97 -12.03 0.70 -11.42
N LEU A 98 -11.29 1.57 -12.11
CA LEU A 98 -10.03 1.20 -12.76
C LEU A 98 -8.86 1.13 -11.77
N VAL A 99 -9.01 1.74 -10.59
CA VAL A 99 -7.95 1.87 -9.58
C VAL A 99 -8.39 1.28 -8.25
N PRO A 100 -7.45 0.67 -7.50
CA PRO A 100 -7.75 0.13 -6.18
C PRO A 100 -8.02 1.23 -5.15
N ARG A 101 -8.87 0.90 -4.17
CA ARG A 101 -9.05 1.71 -2.95
C ARG A 101 -8.23 1.11 -1.82
N PHE A 102 -7.61 1.97 -1.02
CA PHE A 102 -6.80 1.57 0.13
C PHE A 102 -7.41 2.06 1.44
N THR A 103 -7.29 1.20 2.45
CA THR A 103 -7.43 1.55 3.87
C THR A 103 -6.15 1.14 4.55
N VAL A 104 -5.42 2.13 5.06
CA VAL A 104 -4.12 1.91 5.69
C VAL A 104 -4.15 2.46 7.10
N ASN A 105 -3.73 1.65 8.08
CA ASN A 105 -3.58 2.08 9.45
C ASN A 105 -2.09 2.08 9.82
N HIS A 106 -1.56 3.23 10.19
CA HIS A 106 -0.23 3.41 10.77
C HIS A 106 -0.36 3.56 12.28
N SER A 107 0.05 2.53 13.01
CA SER A 107 -0.03 2.47 14.47
C SER A 107 1.27 2.93 15.11
N PHE A 108 1.19 4.05 15.82
CA PHE A 108 2.28 4.64 16.60
C PHE A 108 2.15 4.29 18.07
N THR A 109 3.25 3.84 18.67
CA THR A 109 3.36 3.74 20.12
C THR A 109 4.00 5.03 20.65
N THR A 110 3.30 5.71 21.56
CA THR A 110 3.80 6.91 22.25
C THR A 110 3.84 6.66 23.76
N PRO A 111 4.59 7.46 24.54
CA PRO A 111 4.52 7.39 26.01
C PRO A 111 3.11 7.60 26.58
N ALA A 112 2.26 8.33 25.86
CA ALA A 112 0.89 8.64 26.22
C ALA A 112 -0.13 7.56 25.84
N GLY A 113 0.28 6.55 25.07
CA GLY A 113 -0.59 5.48 24.56
C GLY A 113 -0.41 5.23 23.06
N LYS A 114 -1.28 4.37 22.51
CA LYS A 114 -1.30 4.06 21.08
C LYS A 114 -2.12 5.09 20.33
N LEU A 115 -1.61 5.55 19.18
CA LEU A 115 -2.34 6.39 18.24
C LEU A 115 -2.31 5.74 16.87
N ASP A 116 -3.48 5.60 16.23
CA ASP A 116 -3.56 5.08 14.86
C ASP A 116 -3.86 6.23 13.89
N ILE A 117 -3.04 6.38 12.86
CA ILE A 117 -3.35 7.23 11.71
C ILE A 117 -3.93 6.34 10.61
N ARG A 118 -5.17 6.63 10.23
CA ARG A 118 -5.89 5.94 9.16
C ARG A 118 -5.88 6.77 7.90
N VAL A 119 -5.37 6.21 6.81
CA VAL A 119 -5.42 6.77 5.46
C VAL A 119 -6.43 5.99 4.63
N LEU A 120 -7.38 6.69 4.03
CA LEU A 120 -8.40 6.16 3.14
C LEU A 120 -8.22 6.76 1.76
N THR A 121 -8.30 5.92 0.72
CA THR A 121 -8.25 6.39 -0.67
C THR A 121 -9.50 6.02 -1.45
N GLN A 122 -9.94 6.94 -2.30
CA GLN A 122 -10.98 6.74 -3.31
C GLN A 122 -10.48 7.36 -4.62
N GLY A 123 -9.87 6.54 -5.47
CA GLY A 123 -9.01 7.05 -6.54
C GLY A 123 -7.91 7.95 -5.98
N ASN A 124 -7.81 9.18 -6.50
CA ASN A 124 -6.85 10.18 -6.02
C ASN A 124 -7.33 10.99 -4.80
N TYR A 125 -8.58 10.80 -4.37
CA TYR A 125 -9.06 11.42 -3.15
C TYR A 125 -8.46 10.69 -1.94
N ILE A 126 -7.92 11.45 -1.00
CA ILE A 126 -7.25 10.95 0.21
C ILE A 126 -7.93 11.57 1.43
N SER A 127 -8.26 10.75 2.42
CA SER A 127 -8.69 11.20 3.75
C SER A 127 -7.76 10.62 4.80
N VAL A 128 -7.21 11.49 5.65
CA VAL A 128 -6.40 11.12 6.81
C VAL A 128 -7.23 11.34 8.08
N GLN A 129 -7.22 10.36 8.98
CA GLN A 129 -7.96 10.38 10.24
C GLN A 129 -7.06 9.88 11.37
N ALA A 130 -7.16 10.48 12.56
CA ALA A 130 -6.49 9.98 13.75
C ALA A 130 -7.50 9.29 14.68
N ASN A 131 -7.17 8.09 15.13
CA ASN A 131 -7.86 7.42 16.22
C ASN A 131 -7.03 7.58 17.50
N THR A 132 -7.59 8.32 18.46
CA THR A 132 -6.96 8.67 19.73
C THR A 132 -7.73 8.09 20.93
N LYS A 133 -8.57 7.08 20.71
CA LYS A 133 -9.45 6.51 21.74
C LYS A 133 -8.68 5.98 22.96
N ASP A 134 -7.46 5.50 22.75
CA ASP A 134 -6.61 4.93 23.80
C ASP A 134 -5.73 5.99 24.50
N ILE A 135 -5.90 7.28 24.16
CA ILE A 135 -5.13 8.39 24.72
C ILE A 135 -6.06 9.30 25.53
N ALA A 136 -5.74 9.47 26.81
CA ALA A 136 -6.46 10.40 27.67
C ALA A 136 -6.30 11.84 27.15
N LYS A 137 -7.40 12.63 27.15
CA LYS A 137 -7.42 14.02 26.65
C LYS A 137 -6.24 14.88 27.11
N PRO A 138 -5.80 14.87 28.39
CA PRO A 138 -4.67 15.68 28.85
C PRO A 138 -3.32 15.30 28.23
N LYS A 139 -3.17 14.07 27.75
CA LYS A 139 -1.93 13.53 27.16
C LYS A 139 -1.93 13.58 25.63
N LEU A 140 -2.98 14.11 25.01
CA LEU A 140 -3.13 14.10 23.56
C LEU A 140 -2.04 14.94 22.87
N GLU A 141 -1.72 16.11 23.40
CA GLU A 141 -0.67 16.96 22.83
C GLU A 141 0.71 16.30 22.91
N GLU A 142 1.00 15.61 24.01
CA GLU A 142 2.24 14.86 24.18
C GLU A 142 2.33 13.71 23.15
N ALA A 143 1.24 12.97 22.94
CA ALA A 143 1.17 11.92 21.92
C ALA A 143 1.40 12.49 20.52
N ILE A 144 0.75 13.61 20.19
CA ILE A 144 0.91 14.29 18.89
C ILE A 144 2.36 14.71 18.67
N ARG A 145 2.99 15.39 19.65
CA ARG A 145 4.41 15.80 19.55
C ARG A 145 5.36 14.60 19.43
N SER A 146 5.05 13.49 20.11
CA SER A 146 5.82 12.25 19.99
C SER A 146 5.78 11.70 18.56
N ILE A 147 4.62 11.75 17.91
CA ILE A 147 4.45 11.31 16.52
C ILE A 147 5.11 12.26 15.55
N GLU A 148 4.98 13.57 15.73
CA GLU A 148 5.70 14.56 14.92
C GLU A 148 7.21 14.27 14.90
N ARG A 149 7.82 14.04 16.07
CA ARG A 149 9.24 13.67 16.15
C ARG A 149 9.55 12.38 15.39
N GLN A 150 8.71 11.35 15.52
CA GLN A 150 8.88 10.10 14.78
C GLN A 150 8.79 10.31 13.26
N ILE A 151 7.85 11.16 12.80
CA ILE A 151 7.70 11.53 11.39
C ILE A 151 8.88 12.36 10.89
N THR A 152 9.39 13.30 11.68
CA THR A 152 10.58 14.08 11.29
C THR A 152 11.80 13.17 11.12
N LEU A 153 12.01 12.21 12.03
CA LEU A 153 13.10 11.23 11.91
C LEU A 153 12.95 10.35 10.65
N LEU A 154 11.72 10.03 10.26
CA LEU A 154 11.43 9.31 9.02
C LEU A 154 11.82 10.08 7.76
N GLN A 155 11.66 11.41 7.77
CA GLN A 155 11.98 12.27 6.62
C GLN A 155 13.48 12.50 6.49
N VAL A 156 14.22 12.58 7.60
CA VAL A 156 15.68 12.79 7.58
C VAL A 156 16.44 11.50 7.21
N ALA A 157 15.81 10.34 7.35
CA ALA A 157 16.40 9.05 7.02
C ALA A 157 16.19 8.61 5.55
N GLN A 158 15.59 9.46 4.71
CA GLN A 158 15.43 9.26 3.26
C GLN A 158 16.53 9.97 2.48
#